data_AF-A0A2D7ZMV0-F1
#
_entry.id   AF-A0A2D7ZMV0-F1
#
_cell.length_a   1.000
_cell.length_b   1.000
_cell.length_c   1.000
_cell.angle_alpha   90.00
_cell.angle_beta   90.00
_cell.angle_gamma   90.00
#
_symmetry.space_group_name_H-M   'P 1'
#
loop_
_entity.id
_entity.type
_entity.pdbx_description
1 polymer ?
#
loop_
_entity_poly.entity_id
_entity_poly.type
_entity_poly.pdbx_seq_one_letter_code
_entity_poly.pdbx_strand_id
1 'polypeptide(L)'
;MRPGHAVLESAAELVGQIAGGGWALSRALAEVSLLDIYRALGDPRLFAIGLAEDAPSCLVEEAVNAAVADTLAAAEALVIARFGEVTLADIARDFDARFAAVMGEG
;
A
#
# COMPACT_ATOMS: atom_id res chain seq x y z
N MET A 1 -6.19 2.97 21.11
CA MET A 1 -6.61 3.29 19.73
C MET A 1 -7.00 1.99 19.06
N ARG A 2 -8.25 1.81 18.60
CA ARG A 2 -8.67 0.53 17.97
C ARG A 2 -8.34 0.60 16.48
N PRO A 3 -7.46 -0.28 15.95
CA PRO A 3 -6.99 -0.17 14.56
C PRO A 3 -8.12 -0.14 13.52
N GLY A 4 -9.25 -0.83 13.77
CA GLY A 4 -10.38 -0.87 12.83
C GLY A 4 -11.17 0.44 12.63
N HIS A 5 -11.11 1.42 13.53
CA HIS A 5 -11.81 2.70 13.33
C HIS A 5 -11.06 3.59 12.33
N ALA A 6 -9.73 3.59 12.39
CA ALA A 6 -8.88 4.40 11.53
C ALA A 6 -8.95 3.95 10.05
N VAL A 7 -9.07 2.63 9.79
CA VAL A 7 -9.21 2.09 8.43
C VAL A 7 -10.49 2.60 7.76
N LEU A 8 -11.59 2.63 8.50
CA LEU A 8 -12.89 3.09 7.97
C LEU A 8 -12.90 4.60 7.71
N GLU A 9 -12.23 5.40 8.54
CA GLU A 9 -12.09 6.85 8.31
C GLU A 9 -11.23 7.13 7.05
N SER A 10 -10.07 6.49 6.91
CA SER A 10 -9.19 6.67 5.74
C SER A 10 -9.85 6.23 4.41
N ALA A 11 -10.62 5.15 4.44
CA ALA A 11 -11.33 4.67 3.24
C ALA A 11 -12.52 5.57 2.85
N ALA A 12 -13.20 6.19 3.81
CA ALA A 12 -14.34 7.07 3.57
C ALA A 12 -13.96 8.36 2.83
N GLU A 13 -12.69 8.78 2.89
CA GLU A 13 -12.19 9.93 2.11
C GLU A 13 -12.02 9.60 0.62
N LEU A 14 -11.86 8.32 0.27
CA LEU A 14 -11.66 7.89 -1.11
C LEU A 14 -12.95 7.57 -1.84
N VAL A 15 -13.98 7.07 -1.15
CA VAL A 15 -15.25 6.65 -1.77
C VAL A 15 -16.46 7.26 -1.08
N GLY A 16 -17.43 7.70 -1.89
CA GLY A 16 -18.72 8.22 -1.44
C GLY A 16 -19.88 7.37 -1.91
N GLN A 17 -20.96 7.35 -1.14
CA GLN A 17 -22.21 6.69 -1.51
C GLN A 17 -22.95 7.50 -2.59
N ILE A 18 -23.40 6.84 -3.66
CA ILE A 18 -24.22 7.47 -4.71
C ILE A 18 -25.69 7.06 -4.58
N ALA A 19 -26.59 7.96 -5.00
CA ALA A 19 -28.02 7.70 -5.05
C ALA A 19 -28.30 6.47 -5.92
N GLY A 20 -29.03 5.48 -5.37
CA GLY A 20 -29.25 4.18 -6.01
C GLY A 20 -28.44 3.02 -5.43
N GLY A 21 -27.64 3.24 -4.38
CA GLY A 21 -27.05 2.15 -3.57
C GLY A 21 -25.67 1.67 -4.05
N GLY A 22 -24.91 2.53 -4.73
CA GLY A 22 -23.53 2.26 -5.14
C GLY A 22 -22.50 3.10 -4.39
N TRP A 23 -21.23 2.91 -4.76
CA TRP A 23 -20.09 3.71 -4.32
C TRP A 23 -19.38 4.28 -5.55
N ALA A 24 -18.91 5.51 -5.44
CA ALA A 24 -18.06 6.15 -6.44
C ALA A 24 -16.82 6.71 -5.75
N LEU A 25 -15.71 6.81 -6.47
CA LEU A 25 -14.55 7.54 -5.96
C LEU A 25 -14.91 9.02 -5.79
N SER A 26 -14.53 9.58 -4.65
CA SER A 26 -14.75 10.98 -4.30
C SER A 26 -13.84 11.95 -5.07
N ARG A 27 -12.83 11.42 -5.76
CA ARG A 27 -11.78 12.15 -6.49
C ARG A 27 -11.52 11.49 -7.85
N ALA A 28 -10.92 12.25 -8.78
CA ALA A 28 -10.54 11.70 -10.08
C ALA A 28 -9.42 10.66 -9.95
N LEU A 29 -9.36 9.67 -10.86
CA LEU A 29 -8.35 8.60 -10.82
C LEU A 29 -6.91 9.13 -10.84
N ALA A 30 -6.67 10.27 -11.50
CA ALA A 30 -5.37 10.91 -11.57
C ALA A 30 -4.94 11.58 -10.26
N GLU A 31 -5.86 11.71 -9.30
CA GLU A 31 -5.61 12.32 -7.99
C GLU A 31 -5.49 11.30 -6.86
N VAL A 32 -5.84 10.03 -7.12
CA VAL A 32 -5.77 8.94 -6.15
C VAL A 32 -4.51 8.14 -6.42
N SER A 33 -3.56 8.17 -5.50
CA SER A 33 -2.33 7.40 -5.57
C SER A 33 -2.50 5.98 -5.03
N LEU A 34 -1.57 5.08 -5.37
CA LEU A 34 -1.49 3.76 -4.76
C LEU A 34 -1.22 3.86 -3.25
N LEU A 35 -0.55 4.93 -2.80
CA LEU A 35 -0.34 5.21 -1.37
C LEU A 35 -1.65 5.54 -0.65
N ASP A 36 -2.55 6.28 -1.29
CA ASP A 36 -3.86 6.57 -0.70
C ASP A 36 -4.66 5.28 -0.51
N ILE A 37 -4.60 4.37 -1.49
CA ILE A 37 -5.24 3.04 -1.39
C ILE A 37 -4.59 2.21 -0.28
N TYR A 38 -3.25 2.18 -0.20
CA TYR A 38 -2.53 1.48 0.85
C TYR A 38 -2.95 1.96 2.26
N ARG A 39 -3.07 3.28 2.45
CA ARG A 39 -3.54 3.89 3.71
C ARG A 39 -5.01 3.59 4.01
N ALA A 40 -5.87 3.63 3.00
CA ALA A 40 -7.28 3.29 3.14
C ALA A 40 -7.50 1.82 3.55
N LEU A 41 -6.55 0.94 3.25
CA LEU A 41 -6.56 -0.45 3.69
C LEU A 41 -5.93 -0.65 5.09
N GLY A 42 -5.53 0.44 5.76
CA GLY A 42 -5.02 0.41 7.13
C GLY A 42 -3.52 0.22 7.25
N ASP A 43 -2.75 0.67 6.27
CA ASP A 43 -1.28 0.58 6.25
C ASP A 43 -0.76 -0.84 6.56
N PRO A 44 -1.15 -1.86 5.77
CA PRO A 44 -0.77 -3.24 6.03
C PRO A 44 0.75 -3.41 6.00
N ARG A 45 1.32 -4.14 6.96
CA ARG A 45 2.78 -4.39 7.04
C ARG A 45 3.33 -4.89 5.68
N LEU A 46 4.31 -4.17 5.15
CA LEU A 46 4.95 -4.47 3.87
C LEU A 46 5.92 -5.65 3.96
N PHE A 47 6.67 -5.75 5.05
CA PHE A 47 7.59 -6.86 5.30
C PHE A 47 7.17 -7.65 6.54
N ALA A 48 7.14 -8.98 6.39
CA ALA A 48 6.89 -9.92 7.48
C ALA A 48 8.15 -10.79 7.71
N ILE A 49 9.29 -10.14 7.87
CA ILE A 49 10.55 -10.80 8.21
C ILE A 49 10.71 -10.71 9.73
N GLY A 50 10.54 -11.83 10.42
CA GLY A 50 10.75 -11.92 11.86
C GLY A 50 12.23 -12.08 12.19
N LEU A 51 12.70 -11.32 13.18
CA LEU A 51 13.99 -11.60 13.81
C LEU A 51 13.84 -12.85 14.70
N ALA A 52 14.90 -13.64 14.83
CA ALA A 52 14.84 -14.95 15.48
C ALA A 52 14.54 -14.88 16.99
N GLU A 53 15.05 -13.85 17.67
CA GLU A 53 14.84 -13.59 19.10
C GLU A 53 14.77 -12.07 19.37
N ASP A 54 13.82 -11.61 20.21
CA ASP A 54 13.61 -10.17 20.51
C ASP A 54 14.66 -9.57 21.46
N ALA A 55 15.42 -10.41 22.20
CA ALA A 55 16.46 -9.98 23.14
C ALA A 55 17.65 -10.96 23.15
N PRO A 56 18.43 -11.03 22.06
CA PRO A 56 19.55 -11.95 21.98
C PRO A 56 20.66 -11.50 22.94
N SER A 57 21.19 -12.44 23.73
CA SER A 57 22.39 -12.18 24.56
C SER A 57 23.70 -12.23 23.75
N CYS A 58 23.61 -12.61 22.48
CA CYS A 58 24.72 -12.66 21.55
C CYS A 58 24.88 -11.30 20.85
N LEU A 59 25.98 -10.60 21.13
CA LEU A 59 26.27 -9.28 20.54
C LEU A 59 26.34 -9.31 19.00
N VAL A 60 26.74 -10.45 18.40
CA VAL A 60 26.74 -10.60 16.93
C VAL A 60 25.31 -10.61 16.40
N GLU A 61 24.41 -11.28 17.10
CA GLU A 61 23.01 -11.35 16.71
C GLU A 61 22.32 -9.99 16.87
N GLU A 62 22.59 -9.25 17.95
CA GLU A 62 22.13 -7.86 18.10
C GLU A 62 22.55 -6.98 16.91
N ALA A 63 23.82 -7.07 16.50
CA ALA A 63 24.35 -6.30 15.37
C ALA A 63 23.71 -6.70 14.04
N VAL A 64 23.48 -7.99 13.81
CA VAL A 64 22.79 -8.50 12.61
C VAL A 64 21.33 -8.02 12.60
N ASN A 65 20.63 -8.15 13.73
CA ASN A 65 19.24 -7.73 13.88
C ASN A 65 19.08 -6.23 13.60
N ALA A 66 19.97 -5.39 14.12
CA ALA A 66 19.98 -3.95 13.86
C ALA A 66 20.19 -3.66 12.36
N ALA A 67 21.19 -4.28 11.72
CA ALA A 67 21.46 -4.08 10.30
C ALA A 67 20.27 -4.49 9.40
N VAL A 68 19.60 -5.59 9.74
CA VAL A 68 18.40 -6.04 9.02
C VAL A 68 17.24 -5.07 9.24
N ALA A 69 16.97 -4.66 10.48
CA ALA A 69 15.90 -3.71 10.80
C ALA A 69 16.07 -2.37 10.06
N ASP A 70 17.28 -1.81 10.08
CA ASP A 70 17.60 -0.56 9.37
C ASP A 70 17.39 -0.68 7.86
N THR A 71 17.81 -1.82 7.29
CA THR A 71 17.64 -2.09 5.86
C THR A 71 16.17 -2.19 5.48
N LEU A 72 15.36 -2.88 6.29
CA LEU A 72 13.93 -3.02 6.05
C LEU A 72 13.20 -1.69 6.21
N ALA A 73 13.56 -0.87 7.20
CA ALA A 73 13.00 0.47 7.36
C ALA A 73 13.30 1.36 6.14
N ALA A 74 14.53 1.33 5.63
CA ALA A 74 14.90 2.07 4.43
C ALA A 74 14.14 1.58 3.18
N ALA A 75 13.98 0.26 3.03
CA ALA A 75 13.20 -0.33 1.95
C ALA A 75 11.72 0.05 2.05
N GLU A 76 11.14 0.08 3.25
CA GLU A 76 9.75 0.44 3.48
C GLU A 76 9.50 1.89 3.08
N ALA A 77 10.36 2.80 3.51
CA ALA A 77 10.30 4.21 3.12
C ALA A 77 10.36 4.40 1.60
N LEU A 78 11.22 3.63 0.92
CA LEU A 78 11.31 3.65 -0.54
C LEU A 78 10.01 3.17 -1.20
N VAL A 79 9.45 2.04 -0.74
CA VAL A 79 8.19 1.50 -1.29
C VAL A 79 7.06 2.51 -1.12
N ILE A 80 6.90 3.07 0.08
CA ILE A 80 5.87 4.07 0.38
C ILE A 80 6.03 5.32 -0.50
N ALA A 81 7.26 5.79 -0.70
CA ALA A 81 7.51 6.92 -1.60
C ALA A 81 7.05 6.61 -3.03
N ARG A 82 7.39 5.42 -3.56
CA ARG A 82 6.98 5.00 -4.90
C ARG A 82 5.47 4.79 -5.04
N PHE A 83 4.79 4.34 -3.99
CA PHE A 83 3.33 4.26 -4.00
C PHE A 83 2.67 5.63 -4.15
N GLY A 84 3.31 6.70 -3.67
CA GLY A 84 2.84 8.07 -3.87
C GLY A 84 3.02 8.59 -5.31
N GLU A 85 3.89 7.97 -6.09
CA GLU A 85 4.20 8.39 -7.48
C GLU A 85 3.26 7.76 -8.52
N VAL A 86 2.54 6.69 -8.17
CA VAL A 86 1.68 5.92 -9.09
C VAL A 86 0.22 6.21 -8.80
N THR A 87 -0.53 6.66 -9.80
CA THR A 87 -1.97 6.95 -9.67
C THR A 87 -2.86 5.82 -10.16
N LEU A 88 -4.13 5.79 -9.74
CA LEU A 88 -5.11 4.87 -10.32
C LEU A 88 -5.33 5.10 -11.82
N ALA A 89 -5.11 6.32 -12.32
CA ALA A 89 -5.14 6.59 -13.76
C ALA A 89 -3.98 5.91 -14.50
N ASP A 90 -2.79 5.85 -13.91
CA ASP A 90 -1.65 5.09 -14.48
C ASP A 90 -1.97 3.60 -14.56
N ILE A 91 -2.50 3.04 -13.48
CA ILE A 91 -2.90 1.63 -13.41
C ILE A 91 -4.02 1.32 -14.40
N ALA A 92 -5.03 2.20 -14.53
CA ALA A 92 -6.12 2.01 -15.48
C ALA A 92 -5.61 1.99 -16.93
N ARG A 93 -4.68 2.88 -17.29
CA ARG A 93 -4.05 2.87 -18.62
C ARG A 93 -3.24 1.60 -18.89
N ASP A 94 -2.46 1.15 -17.91
CA ASP A 94 -1.70 -0.11 -18.03
C ASP A 94 -2.64 -1.31 -18.18
N PHE A 95 -3.75 -1.34 -17.43
CA PHE A 95 -4.79 -2.35 -17.57
C PHE A 95 -5.41 -2.35 -18.98
N ASP A 96 -5.87 -1.19 -19.47
CA ASP A 96 -6.50 -1.08 -20.79
C ASP A 96 -5.56 -1.57 -21.90
N ALA A 97 -4.27 -1.22 -21.82
CA ALA A 97 -3.26 -1.66 -22.77
C ALA A 97 -3.08 -3.20 -22.77
N ARG A 98 -3.00 -3.82 -21.58
CA ARG A 98 -2.87 -5.28 -21.44
C ARG A 98 -4.15 -6.01 -21.87
N PHE A 99 -5.31 -5.46 -21.53
CA PHE A 99 -6.61 -6.02 -21.90
C PHE A 99 -6.79 -6.03 -23.41
N ALA A 100 -6.46 -4.93 -24.10
CA ALA A 100 -6.49 -4.87 -25.56
C ALA A 100 -5.55 -5.89 -26.21
N ALA A 101 -4.36 -6.11 -25.65
CA ALA A 101 -3.42 -7.13 -26.15
C ALA A 101 -4.00 -8.54 -26.06
N VAL A 102 -4.65 -8.89 -24.94
CA VAL A 102 -5.28 -10.22 -24.76
C VAL A 102 -6.50 -10.41 -25.66
N MET A 103 -7.31 -9.35 -25.85
CA MET A 103 -8.53 -9.43 -26.66
C MET A 103 -8.30 -9.30 -28.17
N GLY A 104 -7.14 -8.81 -28.59
CA GLY A 104 -6.75 -8.64 -30.00
C GLY A 104 -6.03 -9.85 -30.62
N GLU A 105 -5.70 -10.89 -29.85
CA GLU A 105 -5.12 -12.15 -30.32
C GLU A 105 -6.18 -13.22 -30.69
N GLY A 106 -7.39 -12.78 -31.05
CA GLY A 106 -8.52 -13.64 -31.46
C GLY A 106 -8.88 -13.51 -32.93
#